data_AF-A0A7Y5CL17-F1
#
_entry.id   AF-A0A7Y5CL17-F1
#
_cell.length_a   1.000
_cell.length_b   1.000
_cell.length_c   1.000
_cell.angle_alpha   90.00
_cell.angle_beta   90.00
_cell.angle_gamma   90.00
#
_symmetry.space_group_name_H-M   'P 1'
#
loop_
_entity.id
_entity.type
_entity.pdbx_description
1 polymer ?
#
loop_
_entity_poly.entity_id
_entity_poly.type
_entity_poly.pdbx_seq_one_letter_code
_entity_poly.pdbx_strand_id
1 'polypeptide(L)'
;MDSLRAFKDEGGKLVTVSDQFLRAWVAQIATGEFTRPVAFSVTVDSTAIATFKDRLQFAGPYLVWQAGSLPAAPDTAKLRVNLTGLKADEFAGPFVSAQDRSPVRRVYTSGLARNLTAAALAHSDLLINAGSFTEAQSWLSWAEEFEKKTEAGPTFTARISSLRDAAQQGLERRPDKE
;
A
#
# COMPACT_ATOMS: atom_id res chain seq x y z
N MET A 1 -17.59 -19.01 -25.93
CA MET A 1 -16.99 -18.58 -24.67
C MET A 1 -18.03 -18.80 -23.59
N ASP A 2 -17.82 -19.81 -22.74
CA ASP A 2 -18.68 -19.99 -21.58
C ASP A 2 -18.61 -18.72 -20.71
N SER A 3 -19.79 -18.22 -20.38
CA SER A 3 -19.97 -16.98 -19.65
C SER A 3 -19.36 -17.13 -18.25
N LEU A 4 -18.26 -16.41 -17.97
CA LEU A 4 -17.74 -16.25 -16.61
C LEU A 4 -18.87 -15.77 -15.69
N ARG A 5 -19.34 -16.66 -14.82
CA ARG A 5 -20.41 -16.39 -13.84
C ARG A 5 -19.90 -16.72 -12.46
N ALA A 6 -20.43 -16.01 -11.47
CA ALA A 6 -20.20 -16.39 -10.08
C ALA A 6 -20.84 -17.75 -9.80
N PHE A 7 -20.18 -18.58 -8.99
CA PHE A 7 -20.66 -19.90 -8.59
C PHE A 7 -20.30 -20.17 -7.13
N LYS A 8 -20.88 -21.21 -6.52
CA LYS A 8 -20.45 -21.70 -5.20
C LYS A 8 -19.50 -22.87 -5.38
N ASP A 9 -18.35 -22.86 -4.71
CA ASP A 9 -17.45 -24.01 -4.70
C ASP A 9 -17.99 -25.16 -3.83
N GLU A 10 -17.24 -26.27 -3.77
CA GLU A 10 -17.60 -27.48 -3.00
C GLU A 10 -17.77 -27.20 -1.50
N GLY A 11 -17.15 -26.13 -0.97
CA GLY A 11 -17.30 -25.68 0.40
C GLY A 11 -18.44 -24.68 0.61
N GLY A 12 -19.24 -24.40 -0.43
CA GLY A 12 -20.33 -23.43 -0.39
C GLY A 12 -19.87 -21.97 -0.46
N LYS A 13 -18.57 -21.68 -0.65
CA LYS A 13 -18.04 -20.32 -0.76
C LYS A 13 -18.36 -19.74 -2.14
N LEU A 14 -18.84 -18.50 -2.15
CA LEU A 14 -19.08 -17.77 -3.40
C LEU A 14 -17.74 -17.44 -4.07
N VAL A 15 -17.57 -17.92 -5.30
CA VAL A 15 -16.49 -17.58 -6.21
C VAL A 15 -17.02 -16.56 -7.20
N THR A 16 -16.52 -15.33 -7.12
CA THR A 16 -16.90 -14.24 -8.03
C THR A 16 -16.16 -14.34 -9.37
N VAL A 17 -16.57 -13.53 -10.34
CA VAL A 17 -15.83 -13.39 -11.61
C VAL A 17 -14.42 -12.81 -11.35
N SER A 18 -14.30 -11.87 -10.41
CA SER A 18 -13.01 -11.29 -10.02
C SER A 18 -12.05 -12.34 -9.43
N ASP A 19 -12.57 -13.26 -8.61
CA ASP A 19 -11.78 -14.36 -8.06
C ASP A 19 -11.22 -15.27 -9.17
N GLN A 20 -12.02 -15.51 -10.21
CA GLN A 20 -11.63 -16.34 -11.35
C GLN A 20 -10.49 -15.67 -12.15
N PHE A 21 -10.62 -14.39 -12.47
CA PHE A 21 -9.55 -13.64 -13.14
C PHE A 21 -8.27 -13.59 -12.31
N LEU A 22 -8.39 -13.33 -11.02
CA LEU A 22 -7.23 -13.27 -10.13
C LEU A 22 -6.49 -14.62 -10.10
N ARG A 23 -7.22 -15.73 -9.92
CA ARG A 23 -6.62 -17.07 -9.94
C ARG A 23 -5.95 -17.38 -11.27
N ALA A 24 -6.58 -17.01 -12.39
CA ALA A 24 -6.02 -17.21 -13.72
C ALA A 24 -4.72 -16.41 -13.92
N TRP A 25 -4.69 -15.14 -13.54
CA TRP A 25 -3.47 -14.31 -13.64
C TRP A 25 -2.35 -14.84 -12.76
N VAL A 26 -2.64 -15.20 -11.51
CA VAL A 26 -1.64 -15.79 -10.61
C VAL A 26 -1.07 -17.09 -11.18
N ALA A 27 -1.92 -17.96 -11.75
CA ALA A 27 -1.48 -19.19 -12.39
C ALA A 27 -0.56 -18.92 -13.60
N GLN A 28 -0.91 -17.94 -14.44
CA GLN A 28 -0.10 -17.58 -15.60
C GLN A 28 1.23 -16.90 -15.24
N ILE A 29 1.31 -16.15 -14.14
CA ILE A 29 2.61 -15.62 -13.70
C ILE A 29 3.49 -16.76 -13.18
N ALA A 30 2.92 -17.71 -12.44
CA ALA A 30 3.68 -18.85 -11.94
C ALA A 30 4.31 -19.70 -13.06
N THR A 31 3.69 -19.74 -14.25
CA THR A 31 4.22 -20.43 -15.44
C THR A 31 5.05 -19.52 -16.36
N GLY A 32 5.15 -18.22 -16.06
CA GLY A 32 5.84 -17.23 -16.90
C GLY A 32 5.06 -16.81 -18.16
N GLU A 33 3.82 -17.28 -18.35
CA GLU A 33 2.95 -16.92 -19.48
C GLU A 33 2.41 -15.49 -19.37
N PHE A 34 2.32 -14.96 -18.14
CA PHE A 34 1.92 -13.58 -17.88
C PHE A 34 3.14 -12.73 -17.53
N THR A 35 3.56 -11.89 -18.48
CA THR A 35 4.76 -11.05 -18.35
C THR A 35 4.56 -9.78 -17.54
N ARG A 36 3.31 -9.44 -17.20
CA ARG A 36 2.98 -8.22 -16.44
C ARG A 36 2.95 -8.52 -14.94
N PRO A 37 3.53 -7.66 -14.08
CA PRO A 37 3.41 -7.81 -12.64
C PRO A 37 1.94 -7.75 -12.20
N VAL A 38 1.55 -8.64 -11.28
CA VAL A 38 0.29 -8.51 -10.54
C VAL A 38 0.56 -7.76 -9.24
N ALA A 39 -0.15 -6.66 -9.06
CA ALA A 39 -0.09 -5.84 -7.87
C ALA A 39 -1.50 -5.67 -7.29
N PHE A 40 -1.59 -5.67 -5.96
CA PHE A 40 -2.81 -5.45 -5.22
C PHE A 40 -2.72 -4.11 -4.51
N SER A 41 -3.79 -3.31 -4.54
CA SER A 41 -3.86 -2.12 -3.69
C SER A 41 -3.80 -2.53 -2.22
N VAL A 42 -3.17 -1.69 -1.40
CA VAL A 42 -3.15 -1.86 0.07
C VAL A 42 -4.53 -1.82 0.72
N THR A 43 -5.54 -1.34 -0.02
CA THR A 43 -6.95 -1.28 0.41
C THR A 43 -7.72 -2.55 0.09
N VAL A 44 -7.13 -3.51 -0.63
CA VAL A 44 -7.79 -4.81 -0.85
C VAL A 44 -7.90 -5.51 0.49
N ASP A 45 -9.08 -6.05 0.77
CA ASP A 45 -9.33 -6.81 2.00
C ASP A 45 -8.30 -7.94 2.15
N SER A 46 -7.62 -7.98 3.30
CA SER A 46 -6.60 -8.98 3.60
C SER A 46 -7.11 -10.42 3.46
N THR A 47 -8.40 -10.65 3.69
CA THR A 47 -9.04 -11.96 3.52
C THR A 47 -9.14 -12.39 2.06
N ALA A 48 -9.29 -11.44 1.13
CA ALA A 48 -9.35 -11.70 -0.31
C ALA A 48 -8.00 -12.14 -0.87
N ILE A 49 -6.90 -11.74 -0.25
CA ILE A 49 -5.53 -12.04 -0.68
C ILE A 49 -4.78 -12.98 0.28
N ALA A 50 -5.46 -13.52 1.28
CA ALA A 50 -4.85 -14.36 2.32
C ALA A 50 -4.13 -15.58 1.75
N THR A 51 -4.68 -16.21 0.71
CA THR A 51 -4.09 -17.37 0.02
C THR A 51 -2.75 -17.06 -0.66
N PHE A 52 -2.43 -15.79 -0.88
CA PHE A 52 -1.20 -15.36 -1.54
C PHE A 52 -0.21 -14.67 -0.59
N LYS A 53 -0.51 -14.56 0.71
CA LYS A 53 0.23 -13.71 1.66
C LYS A 53 1.74 -13.98 1.69
N ASP A 54 2.15 -15.23 1.51
CA ASP A 54 3.55 -15.69 1.46
C ASP A 54 4.30 -15.32 0.16
N ARG A 55 3.57 -14.81 -0.83
CA ARG A 55 4.04 -14.39 -2.15
C ARG A 55 3.82 -12.90 -2.40
N LEU A 56 3.27 -12.18 -1.43
CA LEU A 56 3.04 -10.74 -1.53
C LEU A 56 4.14 -9.97 -0.83
N GLN A 57 4.81 -9.12 -1.59
CA GLN A 57 5.80 -8.20 -1.06
C GLN A 57 5.23 -6.78 -1.01
N PHE A 58 5.27 -6.16 0.16
CA PHE A 58 4.85 -4.76 0.33
C PHE A 58 5.85 -3.82 -0.34
N ALA A 59 5.37 -3.02 -1.31
CA ALA A 59 6.19 -2.12 -2.13
C ALA A 59 5.67 -0.67 -2.09
N GLY A 60 4.93 -0.29 -1.04
CA GLY A 60 4.37 1.06 -0.87
C GLY A 60 2.88 1.10 -1.09
N PRO A 61 2.37 1.80 -2.12
CA PRO A 61 0.93 1.90 -2.32
C PRO A 61 0.29 0.58 -2.78
N TYR A 62 1.08 -0.46 -3.01
CA TYR A 62 0.64 -1.78 -3.46
C TYR A 62 1.48 -2.92 -2.88
N LEU A 63 0.89 -4.12 -2.91
CA LEU A 63 1.52 -5.41 -2.66
C LEU A 63 1.81 -6.07 -4.01
N VAL A 64 3.06 -6.44 -4.28
CA VAL A 64 3.44 -7.10 -5.54
C VAL A 64 3.47 -8.61 -5.33
N TRP A 65 2.83 -9.35 -6.24
CA TRP A 65 2.92 -10.80 -6.27
C TRP A 65 4.27 -11.27 -6.82
N GLN A 66 4.82 -12.32 -6.21
CA GLN A 66 6.13 -12.88 -6.55
C GLN A 66 6.02 -14.39 -6.80
N ALA A 67 6.77 -14.89 -7.79
CA ALA A 67 6.73 -16.29 -8.18
C ALA A 67 7.32 -17.24 -7.11
N GLY A 68 8.28 -16.75 -6.32
CA GLY A 68 8.83 -17.45 -5.17
C GLY A 68 8.18 -17.03 -3.86
N SER A 69 8.27 -17.91 -2.86
CA SER A 69 8.05 -17.50 -1.47
C SER A 69 9.16 -16.54 -1.07
N LEU A 70 8.79 -15.41 -0.47
CA LEU A 70 9.74 -14.42 0.03
C LEU A 70 9.63 -14.29 1.54
N PRO A 71 10.72 -13.86 2.20
CA PRO A 71 10.60 -13.30 3.54
C PRO A 71 9.55 -12.19 3.50
N ALA A 72 8.69 -12.12 4.53
CA ALA A 72 7.65 -11.09 4.65
C ALA A 72 8.18 -9.65 4.82
N ALA A 73 9.45 -9.42 4.48
CA ALA A 73 10.11 -8.13 4.58
C ALA A 73 9.65 -7.21 3.44
N PRO A 74 9.20 -5.99 3.76
CA PRO A 74 8.91 -4.96 2.77
C PRO A 74 10.11 -4.60 1.88
N ASP A 75 9.83 -4.24 0.63
CA ASP A 75 10.83 -3.67 -0.28
C ASP A 75 11.00 -2.17 0.02
N THR A 76 11.87 -1.86 0.98
CA THR A 76 12.10 -0.49 1.47
C THR A 76 12.66 0.44 0.38
N ALA A 77 13.44 -0.10 -0.56
CA ALA A 77 13.96 0.65 -1.69
C ALA A 77 12.84 1.09 -2.64
N LYS A 78 11.94 0.17 -3.03
CA LYS A 78 10.77 0.52 -3.85
C LYS A 78 9.80 1.44 -3.12
N LEU A 79 9.56 1.19 -1.83
CA LEU A 79 8.80 2.10 -0.97
C LEU A 79 9.30 3.53 -1.09
N ARG A 80 10.61 3.72 -0.86
CA ARG A 80 11.24 5.03 -0.97
C ARG A 80 11.09 5.60 -2.37
N VAL A 81 11.42 4.84 -3.42
CA VAL A 81 11.33 5.31 -4.81
C VAL A 81 9.90 5.72 -5.20
N ASN A 82 8.89 4.94 -4.80
CA ASN A 82 7.49 5.21 -5.13
C ASN A 82 6.93 6.45 -4.43
N LEU A 83 7.47 6.80 -3.27
CA LEU A 83 7.05 7.98 -2.52
C LEU A 83 7.93 9.20 -2.82
N THR A 84 9.20 8.99 -3.18
CA THR A 84 10.15 10.06 -3.49
C THR A 84 9.80 10.67 -4.85
N GLY A 85 9.31 11.90 -4.82
CA GLY A 85 8.90 12.63 -6.03
C GLY A 85 7.42 13.03 -6.02
N LEU A 86 6.61 12.43 -5.13
CA LEU A 86 5.23 12.85 -4.93
C LEU A 86 5.19 14.12 -4.09
N LYS A 87 4.47 15.13 -4.57
CA LYS A 87 4.23 16.39 -3.85
C LYS A 87 2.77 16.46 -3.44
N ALA A 88 2.50 16.83 -2.19
CA ALA A 88 1.13 16.95 -1.69
C ALA A 88 0.24 17.87 -2.56
N ASP A 89 0.82 18.90 -3.18
CA ASP A 89 0.12 19.83 -4.07
C ASP A 89 -0.42 19.14 -5.34
N GLU A 90 0.20 18.05 -5.80
CA GLU A 90 -0.29 17.24 -6.94
C GLU A 90 -1.55 16.44 -6.59
N PHE A 91 -1.85 16.36 -5.30
CA PHE A 91 -2.98 15.63 -4.72
C PHE A 91 -3.99 16.59 -4.06
N ALA A 92 -3.81 17.90 -4.24
CA ALA A 92 -4.71 18.92 -3.73
C ALA A 92 -5.95 19.06 -4.63
N GLY A 93 -7.14 18.98 -4.01
CA GLY A 93 -8.41 19.08 -4.70
C GLY A 93 -8.90 17.78 -5.35
N PRO A 94 -9.98 17.85 -6.15
CA PRO A 94 -10.66 16.67 -6.62
C PRO A 94 -9.89 15.94 -7.75
N PHE A 95 -9.58 14.67 -7.53
CA PHE A 95 -8.94 13.78 -8.53
C PHE A 95 -9.81 13.44 -9.75
N VAL A 96 -11.11 13.68 -9.63
CA VAL A 96 -12.09 13.40 -10.67
C VAL A 96 -12.76 14.69 -11.09
N SER A 97 -12.82 14.90 -12.40
CA SER A 97 -13.68 15.93 -12.97
C SER A 97 -15.15 15.62 -12.64
N ALA A 98 -15.98 16.65 -12.49
CA ALA A 98 -17.43 16.49 -12.41
C ALA A 98 -18.01 15.75 -13.64
N GLN A 99 -17.29 15.75 -14.77
CA GLN A 99 -17.65 15.05 -15.99
C GLN A 99 -17.11 13.60 -16.07
N ASP A 100 -16.39 13.13 -15.04
CA ASP A 100 -15.87 11.76 -15.02
C ASP A 100 -17.04 10.75 -15.06
N ARG A 101 -16.97 9.81 -16.01
CA ARG A 101 -18.01 8.80 -16.22
C ARG A 101 -17.77 7.53 -15.42
N SER A 102 -16.61 7.37 -14.79
CA SER A 102 -16.29 6.19 -13.99
C SER A 102 -16.87 6.32 -12.58
N PRO A 103 -17.89 5.51 -12.22
CA PRO A 103 -18.42 5.50 -10.87
C PRO A 103 -17.35 5.10 -9.85
N VAL A 104 -16.45 4.20 -10.24
CA VAL A 104 -15.33 3.74 -9.40
C VAL A 104 -14.40 4.90 -9.08
N ARG A 105 -13.97 5.68 -10.07
CA ARG A 105 -13.10 6.83 -9.79
C ARG A 105 -13.82 7.85 -8.91
N ARG A 106 -15.09 8.15 -9.20
CA ARG A 106 -15.87 9.10 -8.41
C ARG A 106 -16.07 8.72 -6.95
N VAL A 107 -16.13 7.42 -6.66
CA VAL A 107 -16.35 6.91 -5.30
C VAL A 107 -15.03 6.71 -4.54
N TYR A 108 -13.97 6.26 -5.21
CA TYR A 108 -12.78 5.72 -4.52
C TYR A 108 -11.51 6.57 -4.63
N THR A 109 -11.49 7.68 -5.39
CA THR A 109 -10.25 8.50 -5.50
C THR A 109 -9.85 9.21 -4.22
N SER A 110 -10.78 9.48 -3.30
CA SER A 110 -10.45 10.03 -1.97
C SER A 110 -9.57 9.07 -1.15
N GLY A 111 -9.57 7.78 -1.47
CA GLY A 111 -8.71 6.78 -0.84
C GLY A 111 -7.24 6.85 -1.29
N LEU A 112 -6.93 7.49 -2.42
CA LEU A 112 -5.57 7.50 -2.96
C LEU A 112 -4.60 8.24 -2.03
N ALA A 113 -4.98 9.42 -1.58
CA ALA A 113 -4.13 10.20 -0.66
C ALA A 113 -3.91 9.45 0.66
N ARG A 114 -4.95 8.80 1.20
CA ARG A 114 -4.84 7.97 2.41
C ARG A 114 -3.89 6.79 2.22
N ASN A 115 -3.89 6.15 1.05
CA ASN A 115 -3.00 5.03 0.76
C ASN A 115 -1.54 5.46 0.71
N LEU A 116 -1.26 6.63 0.13
CA LEU A 116 0.09 7.20 0.09
C LEU A 116 0.58 7.59 1.48
N THR A 117 -0.26 8.22 2.29
CA THR A 117 0.06 8.51 3.69
C THR A 117 0.33 7.21 4.45
N ALA A 118 -0.54 6.21 4.35
CA ALA A 118 -0.34 4.92 5.01
C ALA A 118 0.98 4.24 4.60
N ALA A 119 1.35 4.31 3.32
CA ALA A 119 2.63 3.78 2.84
C ALA A 119 3.84 4.53 3.44
N ALA A 120 3.77 5.86 3.56
CA ALA A 120 4.82 6.66 4.21
C ALA A 120 4.95 6.34 5.72
N LEU A 121 3.84 6.09 6.41
CA LEU A 121 3.86 5.68 7.82
C LEU A 121 4.44 4.28 7.99
N ALA A 122 4.09 3.33 7.12
CA ALA A 122 4.70 2.00 7.11
C ALA A 122 6.21 2.08 6.84
N HIS A 123 6.65 2.96 5.94
CA HIS A 123 8.07 3.20 5.70
C HIS A 123 8.77 3.80 6.94
N SER A 124 8.14 4.76 7.60
CA SER A 124 8.66 5.38 8.83
C SER A 124 8.84 4.34 9.95
N ASP A 125 7.87 3.44 10.13
CA ASP A 125 7.94 2.34 11.10
C ASP A 125 9.13 1.40 10.82
N LEU A 126 9.35 1.06 9.54
CA LEU A 126 10.51 0.26 9.13
C LEU A 126 11.84 0.97 9.41
N LEU A 127 11.91 2.29 9.16
CA LEU A 127 13.10 3.09 9.46
C LEU A 127 13.37 3.18 10.96
N ILE A 128 12.34 3.31 11.80
CA ILE A 128 12.47 3.27 13.26
C ILE A 128 13.03 1.92 13.72
N ASN A 129 12.49 0.81 13.20
CA ASN A 129 12.97 -0.53 13.53
C ASN A 129 14.42 -0.78 13.07
N ALA A 130 14.84 -0.16 11.95
CA ALA A 130 16.23 -0.17 11.49
C ALA A 130 17.13 0.82 12.27
N GLY A 131 16.54 1.67 13.11
CA GLY A 131 17.23 2.72 13.86
C GLY A 131 17.66 3.93 13.03
N SER A 132 17.08 4.12 11.85
CA SER A 132 17.24 5.31 11.00
C SER A 132 16.27 6.42 11.42
N PHE A 133 16.34 6.85 12.68
CA PHE A 133 15.32 7.69 13.31
C PHE A 133 15.16 9.07 12.63
N THR A 134 16.26 9.71 12.20
CA THR A 134 16.21 11.01 11.52
C THR A 134 15.49 10.93 10.17
N GLU A 135 15.74 9.87 9.40
CA GLU A 135 15.04 9.62 8.13
C GLU A 135 13.56 9.32 8.40
N ALA A 136 13.25 8.55 9.45
CA ALA A 136 11.87 8.30 9.86
C ALA A 136 11.13 9.60 10.20
N GLN A 137 11.74 10.51 10.97
CA GLN A 137 11.11 11.82 11.27
C GLN A 137 10.84 12.65 10.00
N SER A 138 11.73 12.58 9.01
CA SER A 138 11.54 13.27 7.72
C SER A 138 10.29 12.75 6.99
N TRP A 139 10.10 11.43 6.97
CA TRP A 139 8.90 10.80 6.38
C TRP A 139 7.62 11.08 7.15
N LEU A 140 7.69 11.14 8.49
CA LEU A 140 6.55 11.52 9.32
C LEU A 140 6.10 12.97 9.08
N SER A 141 7.06 13.89 8.91
CA SER A 141 6.77 15.28 8.54
C SER A 141 6.16 15.37 7.13
N TRP A 142 6.69 14.60 6.17
CA TRP A 142 6.10 14.50 4.83
C TRP A 142 4.65 13.98 4.89
N ALA A 143 4.39 12.92 5.66
CA ALA A 143 3.05 12.34 5.81
C ALA A 143 2.06 13.33 6.44
N GLU A 144 2.50 14.10 7.44
CA GLU A 144 1.69 15.13 8.08
C GLU A 144 1.37 16.30 7.12
N GLU A 145 2.34 16.76 6.33
CA GLU A 145 2.11 17.77 5.30
C GLU A 145 1.12 17.26 4.24
N PHE A 146 1.28 16.00 3.82
CA PHE A 146 0.40 15.36 2.85
C PHE A 146 -1.04 15.27 3.35
N GLU A 147 -1.28 14.93 4.62
CA GLU A 147 -2.63 14.95 5.22
C GLU A 147 -3.23 16.35 5.26
N LYS A 148 -2.44 17.39 5.56
CA LYS A 148 -2.92 18.77 5.68
C LYS A 148 -3.37 19.35 4.34
N LYS A 149 -2.72 18.96 3.24
CA LYS A 149 -2.94 19.54 1.91
C LYS A 149 -3.90 18.74 1.02
N THR A 150 -4.20 17.50 1.38
CA THR A 150 -5.03 16.60 0.57
C THR A 150 -6.37 16.29 1.24
N GLU A 151 -7.31 15.73 0.47
CA GLU A 151 -8.60 15.28 0.99
C GLU A 151 -8.50 14.07 1.95
N ALA A 152 -7.29 13.54 2.19
CA ALA A 152 -7.08 12.51 3.20
C ALA A 152 -7.55 12.96 4.59
N GLY A 153 -7.41 14.25 4.90
CA GLY A 153 -7.72 14.83 6.20
C GLY A 153 -6.79 14.30 7.31
N PRO A 154 -7.00 14.70 8.58
CA PRO A 154 -6.19 14.28 9.73
C PRO A 154 -6.54 12.85 10.18
N THR A 155 -6.53 11.88 9.26
CA THR A 155 -6.95 10.50 9.53
C THR A 155 -5.90 9.75 10.35
N PHE A 156 -4.63 10.06 10.14
CA PHE A 156 -3.49 9.34 10.72
C PHE A 156 -2.77 10.14 11.80
N THR A 157 -3.31 11.27 12.26
CA THR A 157 -2.66 12.17 13.25
C THR A 157 -2.20 11.41 14.51
N ALA A 158 -3.04 10.54 15.07
CA ALA A 158 -2.66 9.75 16.25
C ALA A 158 -1.51 8.77 15.95
N ARG A 159 -1.51 8.15 14.77
CA ARG A 159 -0.45 7.22 14.34
C ARG A 159 0.86 7.97 14.06
N ILE A 160 0.79 9.14 13.42
CA ILE A 160 1.94 10.03 13.19
C ILE A 160 2.58 10.41 14.53
N SER A 161 1.77 10.86 15.50
CA SER A 161 2.27 11.22 16.84
C SER A 161 2.97 10.05 17.51
N SER A 162 2.33 8.87 17.53
CA SER A 162 2.90 7.67 18.15
C SER A 162 4.23 7.25 17.53
N LEU A 163 4.36 7.28 16.20
CA LEU A 163 5.61 6.96 15.52
C LEU A 163 6.68 8.03 15.75
N ARG A 164 6.28 9.30 15.86
CA ARG A 164 7.20 10.41 16.15
C ARG A 164 7.81 10.27 17.54
N ASP A 165 7.00 9.93 18.54
CA ASP A 165 7.46 9.67 19.90
C ASP A 165 8.45 8.49 19.93
N ALA A 166 8.16 7.42 19.19
CA ALA A 166 9.05 6.26 19.08
C ALA A 166 10.40 6.63 18.42
N ALA A 167 10.38 7.42 17.35
CA ALA A 167 11.60 7.90 16.69
C ALA A 167 12.43 8.81 17.62
N GLN A 168 11.78 9.69 18.37
CA GLN A 168 12.42 10.60 19.32
C GLN A 168 13.09 9.85 20.46
N GLN A 169 12.39 8.89 21.08
CA GLN A 169 12.98 8.01 22.09
C GLN A 169 14.17 7.22 21.55
N GLY A 170 14.10 6.80 20.28
CA GLY A 170 15.20 6.12 19.60
C GLY A 170 16.46 6.98 19.48
N LEU A 171 16.30 8.27 19.15
CA LEU A 171 17.40 9.25 19.10
C LEU A 171 18.02 9.46 20.48
N GLU A 172 17.20 9.67 21.50
CA GLU A 172 17.66 9.91 22.88
C GLU A 172 18.43 8.72 23.47
N ARG A 173 18.08 7.49 23.04
CA ARG A 173 18.76 6.26 23.45
C ARG A 173 20.05 5.97 22.67
N ARG A 174 20.37 6.75 21.64
CA ARG A 174 21.64 6.69 20.90
C ARG A 174 22.52 7.91 21.20
N PRO A 175 22.97 8.12 22.45
CA PRO A 175 24.06 9.06 22.68
C PRO A 175 25.32 8.42 22.09
N ASP A 176 25.72 8.88 20.91
CA ASP A 176 27.07 8.78 20.37
C ASP A 176 27.72 7.39 20.40
N LYS A 177 27.49 6.63 19.33
CA LYS A 177 28.54 5.73 18.82
C LYS A 177 29.30 6.49 17.73
N GLU A 178 30.25 7.31 18.18
CA GLU A 178 31.42 7.68 17.37
C GLU A 178 32.26 6.45 17.05
#